data_AF-A0A8H4B3G2-F1
#
_entry.id   AF-A0A8H4B3G2-F1
#
_cell.length_a   1.000
_cell.length_b   1.000
_cell.length_c   1.000
_cell.angle_alpha   90.00
_cell.angle_beta   90.00
_cell.angle_gamma   90.00
#
_symmetry.space_group_name_H-M   'P 1'
#
loop_
_entity.id
_entity.type
_entity.pdbx_description
1 polymer ?
#
loop_
_entity_poly.entity_id
_entity_poly.type
_entity_poly.pdbx_seq_one_letter_code
_entity_poly.pdbx_strand_id
1 'polypeptide(L)'
;MSKRTSSGEIKANSQVDSSDLQEESSTPQIKELTVQELIVLKNWDLANYIADKAYVQLIDKLEERHEFMNYLKELYELQVTEYEKIEREVLPKNRSNKKLYTDAQVWRKDVLTKSKNAAKFQASHLATKILSLELEIDRQEQEREE
;
A
#
# COMPACT_ATOMS: atom_id res chain seq x y z
N MET A 1 16.47 32.24 64.02
CA MET A 1 15.18 32.86 64.39
C MET A 1 14.17 32.60 63.28
N SER A 2 13.02 32.02 63.67
CA SER A 2 11.64 32.10 63.14
C SER A 2 11.39 32.52 61.67
N LYS A 3 10.80 31.67 60.79
CA LYS A 3 9.40 31.16 60.65
C LYS A 3 8.37 32.16 60.07
N ARG A 4 7.71 31.75 58.96
CA ARG A 4 6.24 31.75 58.63
C ARG A 4 6.09 31.49 57.10
N THR A 5 5.60 30.37 56.56
CA THR A 5 4.29 29.65 56.52
C THR A 5 3.12 30.38 55.84
N SER A 6 2.49 29.68 54.88
CA SER A 6 1.03 29.51 54.64
C SER A 6 0.72 29.55 53.13
N SER A 7 0.36 28.46 52.46
CA SER A 7 -0.92 27.69 52.49
C SER A 7 -2.03 28.34 51.68
N GLY A 8 -2.63 27.55 50.78
CA GLY A 8 -3.77 27.91 49.95
C GLY A 8 -4.17 26.77 49.02
N GLU A 9 -4.66 25.67 49.59
CA GLU A 9 -5.46 24.66 48.89
C GLU A 9 -6.77 25.28 48.37
N ILE A 10 -7.22 24.88 47.17
CA ILE A 10 -8.65 24.82 46.86
C ILE A 10 -8.91 23.47 46.18
N LYS A 11 -9.38 22.51 46.98
CA LYS A 11 -10.20 21.39 46.51
C LYS A 11 -11.61 21.91 46.26
N ALA A 12 -12.18 21.58 45.11
CA ALA A 12 -13.63 21.53 44.94
C ALA A 12 -13.99 20.15 44.39
N ASN A 13 -14.39 19.30 45.33
CA ASN A 13 -15.06 18.03 45.10
C ASN A 13 -16.50 18.35 44.63
N SER A 14 -16.92 17.81 43.49
CA SER A 14 -18.32 17.76 43.07
C SER A 14 -18.58 16.40 42.46
N GLN A 15 -19.12 15.53 43.30
CA GLN A 15 -19.60 14.19 43.03
C GLN A 15 -21.02 14.28 42.47
N VAL A 16 -21.28 13.80 41.24
CA VAL A 16 -22.62 13.36 40.80
C VAL A 16 -22.50 12.25 39.74
N ASP A 17 -23.11 11.12 40.10
CA ASP A 17 -23.77 10.05 39.35
C ASP A 17 -23.08 9.22 38.25
N SER A 18 -22.95 7.93 38.59
CA SER A 18 -23.01 6.80 37.69
C SER A 18 -24.36 6.76 36.95
N SER A 19 -24.33 6.87 35.64
CA SER A 19 -25.36 6.32 34.73
C SER A 19 -24.77 6.23 33.32
N ASP A 20 -24.77 5.02 32.78
CA ASP A 20 -24.66 4.67 31.36
C ASP A 20 -23.63 5.38 30.50
N LEU A 21 -22.45 4.75 30.40
CA LEU A 21 -21.74 4.72 29.13
C LEU A 21 -21.70 3.25 28.68
N GLN A 22 -22.78 2.83 28.03
CA GLN A 22 -22.69 1.76 27.05
C GLN A 22 -21.63 2.21 26.03
N GLU A 23 -20.44 1.59 26.08
CA GLU A 23 -19.55 1.57 24.93
C GLU A 23 -20.28 0.80 23.83
N GLU A 24 -21.09 1.51 23.06
CA GLU A 24 -21.44 1.03 21.73
C GLU A 24 -20.13 0.90 20.96
N SER A 25 -19.69 -0.35 20.83
CA SER A 25 -18.73 -0.81 19.85
C SER A 25 -19.21 -0.41 18.47
N SER A 26 -18.97 0.84 18.09
CA SER A 26 -19.05 1.31 16.73
C SER A 26 -17.86 0.73 15.99
N THR A 27 -17.99 -0.52 15.56
CA THR A 27 -17.14 -1.08 14.50
C THR A 27 -17.10 -0.03 13.39
N PRO A 28 -15.93 0.48 12.97
CA PRO A 28 -15.89 1.45 11.89
C PRO A 28 -16.57 0.80 10.69
N GLN A 29 -17.70 1.37 10.24
CA GLN A 29 -18.26 0.98 8.96
C GLN A 29 -17.20 1.37 7.92
N ILE A 30 -16.42 0.38 7.50
CA ILE A 30 -15.51 0.53 6.37
C ILE A 30 -16.45 0.79 5.20
N LYS A 31 -16.51 2.05 4.78
CA LYS A 31 -17.23 2.46 3.58
C LYS A 31 -16.75 1.53 2.46
N GLU A 32 -17.66 0.79 1.82
CA GLU A 32 -17.33 0.02 0.62
C GLU A 32 -16.71 0.99 -0.38
N LEU A 33 -15.40 0.88 -0.55
CA LEU A 33 -14.66 1.66 -1.54
C LEU A 33 -14.90 0.99 -2.88
N THR A 34 -15.31 1.77 -3.87
CA THR A 34 -15.45 1.29 -5.24
C THR A 34 -14.08 0.87 -5.79
N VAL A 35 -14.06 -0.06 -6.74
CA VAL A 35 -12.83 -0.49 -7.42
C VAL A 35 -12.06 0.71 -7.99
N GLN A 36 -12.78 1.70 -8.54
CA GLN A 36 -12.19 2.93 -9.04
C GLN A 36 -11.51 3.76 -7.93
N GLU A 37 -12.13 3.85 -6.75
CA GLU A 37 -11.50 4.50 -5.58
C GLU A 37 -10.28 3.73 -5.09
N LEU A 38 -10.29 2.40 -5.17
CA LEU A 38 -9.17 1.54 -4.78
C LEU A 38 -8.00 1.59 -5.76
N ILE A 39 -8.30 1.66 -7.06
CA ILE A 39 -7.35 1.94 -8.14
C ILE A 39 -6.63 3.28 -7.89
N VAL A 40 -7.33 4.29 -7.36
CA VAL A 40 -6.75 5.61 -7.04
C VAL A 40 -5.82 5.56 -5.81
N LEU A 41 -6.00 4.61 -4.89
CA LEU A 41 -5.12 4.43 -3.74
C LEU A 41 -3.77 3.85 -4.18
N LYS A 42 -2.80 4.73 -4.47
CA LYS A 42 -1.49 4.42 -5.06
C LYS A 42 -0.52 3.50 -4.25
N ASN A 43 -0.96 2.78 -3.24
CA ASN A 43 -0.07 2.05 -2.32
C ASN A 43 -0.51 0.59 -2.02
N TRP A 44 -1.27 -0.04 -2.91
CA TRP A 44 -1.58 -1.46 -2.76
C TRP A 44 -0.35 -2.32 -3.01
N ASP A 45 0.13 -2.98 -1.96
CA ASP A 45 1.18 -4.01 -2.04
C ASP A 45 0.57 -5.37 -1.70
N LEU A 46 0.35 -6.19 -2.74
CA LEU A 46 -0.19 -7.54 -2.62
C LEU A 46 0.90 -8.58 -2.29
N ALA A 47 2.07 -8.15 -1.80
CA ALA A 47 3.16 -9.02 -1.37
C ALA A 47 2.86 -9.82 -0.11
N ASN A 48 1.87 -9.43 0.70
CA ASN A 48 1.55 -10.11 1.95
C ASN A 48 0.16 -10.75 1.92
N TYR A 49 0.03 -11.89 2.60
CA TYR A 49 -1.20 -12.69 2.66
C TYR A 49 -2.42 -11.90 3.18
N ILE A 50 -2.19 -10.97 4.11
CA ILE A 50 -3.27 -10.16 4.69
C ILE A 50 -3.83 -9.21 3.64
N ALA A 51 -2.98 -8.53 2.87
CA ALA A 51 -3.36 -7.64 1.78
C ALA A 51 -4.07 -8.42 0.67
N ASP A 52 -3.60 -9.62 0.36
CA ASP A 52 -4.24 -10.51 -0.61
C ASP A 52 -5.67 -10.92 -0.16
N LYS A 53 -5.85 -11.26 1.12
CA LYS A 53 -7.17 -11.56 1.69
C LYS A 53 -8.07 -10.34 1.78
N ALA A 54 -7.53 -9.20 2.18
CA ALA A 54 -8.27 -7.94 2.25
C ALA A 54 -8.76 -7.52 0.86
N TYR A 55 -7.93 -7.67 -0.18
CA TYR A 55 -8.32 -7.43 -1.57
C TYR A 55 -9.49 -8.31 -2.00
N VAL A 56 -9.44 -9.62 -1.72
CA VAL A 56 -10.54 -10.54 -2.07
C VAL A 56 -11.84 -10.14 -1.36
N GLN A 57 -11.77 -9.74 -0.09
CA GLN A 57 -12.95 -9.31 0.67
C GLN A 57 -13.50 -7.95 0.24
N LEU A 58 -12.67 -7.11 -0.38
CA LEU A 58 -13.03 -5.75 -0.71
C LEU A 58 -13.61 -5.60 -2.11
N ILE A 59 -13.18 -6.46 -3.04
CA ILE A 59 -13.69 -6.51 -4.40
C ILE A 59 -14.30 -7.89 -4.58
N ASP A 60 -15.63 -8.02 -4.55
CA ASP A 60 -16.27 -9.34 -4.59
C ASP A 60 -16.32 -9.96 -5.99
N LYS A 61 -16.46 -9.13 -7.02
CA LYS A 61 -16.60 -9.60 -8.41
C LYS A 61 -15.26 -9.97 -9.01
N LEU A 62 -15.20 -11.11 -9.70
CA LEU A 62 -13.97 -11.62 -10.30
C LEU A 62 -13.47 -10.73 -11.44
N GLU A 63 -14.37 -10.15 -12.21
CA GLU A 63 -14.07 -9.27 -13.34
C GLU A 63 -13.43 -7.96 -12.84
N GLU A 64 -13.99 -7.38 -11.77
CA GLU A 64 -13.44 -6.19 -11.12
C GLU A 64 -12.07 -6.45 -10.47
N ARG A 65 -11.90 -7.64 -9.89
CA ARG A 65 -10.63 -8.15 -9.39
C ARG A 65 -9.58 -8.24 -10.51
N HIS A 66 -9.96 -8.81 -11.64
CA HIS A 66 -9.10 -8.94 -12.82
C HIS A 66 -8.67 -7.57 -13.37
N GLU A 67 -9.59 -6.62 -13.49
CA GLU A 67 -9.30 -5.24 -13.92
C GLU A 67 -8.30 -4.55 -12.98
N PHE A 68 -8.53 -4.65 -11.66
CA PHE A 68 -7.64 -4.08 -10.65
C PHE A 68 -6.22 -4.66 -10.72
N MET A 69 -6.11 -5.98 -10.86
CA MET A 69 -4.81 -6.66 -10.96
C MET A 69 -4.04 -6.26 -12.22
N ASN A 70 -4.74 -6.11 -13.35
CA ASN A 70 -4.14 -5.61 -14.59
C ASN A 70 -3.63 -4.19 -14.43
N TYR A 71 -4.42 -3.30 -13.82
CA TYR A 71 -3.99 -1.94 -13.53
C TYR A 71 -2.72 -1.90 -12.65
N LEU A 72 -2.68 -2.68 -11.56
CA LEU A 72 -1.49 -2.76 -10.72
C LEU A 72 -0.27 -3.29 -11.48
N LYS A 73 -0.46 -4.29 -12.35
CA LYS A 73 0.61 -4.84 -13.18
C LYS A 73 1.18 -3.76 -14.11
N GLU A 74 0.32 -3.02 -14.80
CA GLU A 74 0.71 -1.92 -15.68
C GLU A 74 1.50 -0.84 -14.93
N LEU A 75 1.10 -0.50 -13.70
CA LEU A 75 1.84 0.44 -12.87
C LEU A 75 3.27 -0.04 -12.58
N TYR A 76 3.46 -1.32 -12.23
CA TYR A 76 4.79 -1.87 -12.00
C TYR A 76 5.63 -1.93 -13.29
N GLU A 77 5.03 -2.27 -14.42
CA GLU A 77 5.71 -2.26 -15.73
C GLU A 77 6.14 -0.84 -16.14
N LEU A 78 5.31 0.17 -15.87
CA LEU A 78 5.66 1.58 -16.06
C LEU A 78 6.81 2.00 -15.15
N GLN A 79 6.80 1.59 -13.87
CA GLN A 79 7.91 1.86 -12.95
C GLN A 79 9.22 1.27 -13.46
N VAL A 80 9.20 0.04 -13.97
CA VAL A 80 10.38 -0.59 -14.59
C VAL A 80 10.91 0.26 -15.75
N THR A 81 10.01 0.71 -16.62
CA THR A 81 10.36 1.57 -17.77
C THR A 81 11.02 2.88 -17.31
N GLU A 82 10.49 3.52 -16.27
CA GLU A 82 11.07 4.74 -15.71
C GLU A 82 12.45 4.49 -15.07
N TYR A 83 12.64 3.38 -14.36
CA TYR A 83 13.96 3.04 -13.82
C TYR A 83 14.99 2.80 -14.93
N GLU A 84 14.60 2.12 -16.02
CA GLU A 84 15.47 1.89 -17.17
C GLU A 84 15.81 3.21 -17.90
N LYS A 85 14.85 4.14 -17.97
CA LYS A 85 15.09 5.50 -18.48
C LYS A 85 16.09 6.26 -17.63
N ILE A 86 15.95 6.23 -16.29
CA ILE A 86 16.92 6.86 -15.38
C ILE A 86 18.33 6.30 -15.60
N GLU A 87 18.46 4.97 -15.70
CA GLU A 87 19.76 4.32 -15.96
C GLU A 87 20.38 4.76 -17.29
N ARG A 88 19.57 4.89 -18.33
CA ARG A 88 20.03 5.19 -19.69
C ARG A 88 20.28 6.67 -19.93
N GLU A 89 19.47 7.56 -19.38
CA GLU A 89 19.40 8.96 -19.79
C GLU A 89 19.89 9.93 -18.71
N VAL A 90 19.70 9.58 -17.43
CA VAL A 90 19.97 10.50 -16.32
C VAL A 90 21.32 10.23 -15.66
N LEU A 91 21.69 8.96 -15.49
CA LEU A 91 22.93 8.64 -14.77
C LEU A 91 24.19 9.09 -15.54
N PRO A 92 25.18 9.67 -14.84
CA PRO A 92 26.46 10.04 -15.45
C PRO A 92 27.15 8.83 -16.09
N LYS A 93 27.40 8.92 -17.40
CA LYS A 93 28.06 7.86 -18.18
C LYS A 93 29.58 7.98 -18.19
N ASN A 94 30.08 9.21 -18.17
CA ASN A 94 31.51 9.48 -18.20
C ASN A 94 32.06 9.77 -16.80
N ARG A 95 33.38 9.67 -16.67
CA ARG A 95 34.10 9.89 -15.41
C ARG A 95 34.64 11.31 -15.26
N SER A 96 34.15 12.26 -16.07
CA SER A 96 34.65 13.64 -16.10
C SER A 96 34.55 14.31 -14.73
N ASN A 97 33.48 14.06 -13.99
CA ASN A 97 33.41 14.31 -12.56
C ASN A 97 33.46 12.98 -11.81
N LYS A 98 34.65 12.60 -11.34
CA LYS A 98 34.90 11.31 -10.68
C LYS A 98 34.02 11.11 -9.45
N LYS A 99 33.85 12.13 -8.61
CA LYS A 99 33.03 12.05 -7.40
C LYS A 99 31.56 11.79 -7.75
N LEU A 100 31.01 12.61 -8.63
CA LEU A 100 29.61 12.47 -9.07
C LEU A 100 29.35 11.11 -9.73
N TYR A 101 30.26 10.66 -10.59
CA TYR A 101 30.16 9.34 -11.21
C TYR A 101 30.13 8.22 -10.15
N THR A 102 31.08 8.22 -9.21
CA THR A 102 31.14 7.22 -8.16
C THR A 102 29.88 7.21 -7.30
N ASP A 103 29.43 8.38 -6.83
CA ASP A 103 28.22 8.51 -6.01
C ASP A 103 26.98 8.00 -6.76
N ALA A 104 26.86 8.34 -8.05
CA ALA A 104 25.76 7.87 -8.90
C ALA A 104 25.78 6.35 -9.13
N GLN A 105 26.95 5.74 -9.28
CA GLN A 105 27.06 4.28 -9.43
C GLN A 105 26.71 3.53 -8.14
N VAL A 106 27.09 4.08 -6.97
CA VAL A 106 26.69 3.54 -5.66
C VAL A 106 25.18 3.61 -5.52
N TRP A 107 24.58 4.78 -5.76
CA TRP A 107 23.13 4.95 -5.70
C TRP A 107 22.38 4.02 -6.67
N ARG A 108 22.87 3.87 -7.90
CA ARG A 108 22.29 2.94 -8.88
C ARG A 108 22.24 1.51 -8.33
N LYS A 109 23.32 1.06 -7.70
CA LYS A 109 23.41 -0.31 -7.16
C LYS A 109 22.51 -0.48 -5.94
N ASP A 110 22.55 0.47 -5.02
CA ASP A 110 21.95 0.29 -3.70
C ASP A 110 20.45 0.61 -3.67
N VAL A 111 20.01 1.50 -4.56
CA VAL A 111 18.62 1.96 -4.65
C VAL A 111 18.00 1.47 -5.95
N LEU A 112 18.47 1.99 -7.09
CA LEU A 112 17.76 1.84 -8.37
C LEU A 112 17.62 0.37 -8.82
N THR A 113 18.69 -0.41 -8.70
CA THR A 113 18.71 -1.83 -9.09
C THR A 113 17.73 -2.64 -8.25
N LYS A 114 17.71 -2.41 -6.93
CA LYS A 114 16.81 -3.13 -6.03
C LYS A 114 15.35 -2.77 -6.30
N SER A 115 15.04 -1.48 -6.43
CA SER A 115 13.69 -1.02 -6.73
C SER A 115 13.18 -1.52 -8.07
N LYS A 116 14.04 -1.51 -9.11
CA LYS A 116 13.70 -2.07 -10.43
C LYS A 116 13.42 -3.56 -10.36
N ASN A 117 14.25 -4.33 -9.65
CA ASN A 117 14.04 -5.77 -9.50
C ASN A 117 12.78 -6.08 -8.70
N ALA A 118 12.47 -5.30 -7.66
CA ALA A 118 11.24 -5.42 -6.90
C ALA A 118 10.01 -5.18 -7.79
N ALA A 119 10.01 -4.12 -8.61
CA ALA A 119 8.93 -3.84 -9.55
C ALA A 119 8.77 -4.97 -10.60
N LYS A 120 9.87 -5.50 -11.14
CA LYS A 120 9.85 -6.68 -12.05
C LYS A 120 9.24 -7.90 -11.38
N PHE A 121 9.63 -8.18 -10.13
CA PHE A 121 9.09 -9.29 -9.37
C PHE A 121 7.58 -9.14 -9.16
N GLN A 122 7.12 -7.96 -8.76
CA GLN A 122 5.70 -7.69 -8.53
C GLN A 122 4.87 -7.83 -9.82
N ALA A 123 5.34 -7.26 -10.94
CA ALA A 123 4.67 -7.41 -12.24
C ALA A 123 4.53 -8.89 -12.64
N SER A 124 5.59 -9.68 -12.45
CA SER A 124 5.58 -11.12 -12.75
C SER A 124 4.65 -11.91 -11.82
N HIS A 125 4.60 -11.55 -10.54
CA HIS A 125 3.70 -12.17 -9.58
C HIS A 125 2.24 -11.88 -9.91
N LEU A 126 1.93 -10.63 -10.25
CA LEU A 126 0.59 -10.22 -10.69
C LEU A 126 0.16 -10.94 -11.97
N ALA A 127 1.06 -11.12 -12.94
CA ALA A 127 0.75 -11.89 -14.15
C ALA A 127 0.30 -13.33 -13.84
N THR A 128 0.90 -13.97 -12.83
CA THR A 128 0.50 -15.31 -12.38
C THR A 128 -0.90 -15.30 -11.73
N LYS A 129 -1.19 -14.28 -10.92
CA LYS A 129 -2.51 -14.11 -10.29
C LYS A 129 -3.60 -13.82 -11.30
N ILE A 130 -3.32 -12.95 -12.28
CA ILE A 130 -4.24 -12.62 -13.37
C ILE A 130 -4.63 -13.90 -14.13
N LEU A 131 -3.65 -14.73 -14.50
CA LEU A 131 -3.91 -15.97 -15.21
C LEU A 131 -4.76 -16.95 -14.37
N SER A 132 -4.56 -16.97 -13.06
CA SER A 132 -5.41 -17.77 -12.15
C SER A 132 -6.84 -17.22 -12.06
N LEU A 133 -7.02 -15.90 -12.11
CA LEU A 133 -8.35 -15.26 -12.13
C LEU A 133 -9.06 -15.51 -13.46
N GLU A 134 -8.36 -15.45 -14.59
CA GLU A 134 -8.90 -15.74 -15.92
C GLU A 134 -9.48 -17.16 -15.99
N LEU A 135 -8.72 -18.16 -15.54
CA LEU A 135 -9.18 -19.54 -15.48
C LEU A 135 -10.42 -19.73 -14.59
N GLU A 136 -10.51 -18.97 -13.49
CA GLU A 136 -11.65 -19.03 -12.58
C GLU A 136 -12.89 -18.34 -13.15
N ILE A 137 -12.71 -17.22 -13.88
CA ILE A 137 -13.80 -16.55 -14.61
C ILE A 137 -14.35 -17.51 -15.68
N ASP A 138 -13.48 -18.10 -16.51
CA ASP A 138 -13.88 -19.04 -17.56
C ASP A 138 -14.68 -20.23 -16.98
N ARG A 139 -14.24 -20.77 -15.83
CA ARG A 139 -14.94 -21.86 -15.12
C ARG A 139 -16.35 -21.44 -14.70
N GLN A 140 -16.51 -20.24 -14.14
CA GLN A 140 -17.83 -19.74 -13.71
C GLN A 140 -18.76 -19.41 -14.89
N GLU A 141 -18.21 -19.02 -16.03
CA GLU A 141 -18.99 -18.83 -17.25
C GLU A 141 -19.51 -20.16 -17.78
N GLN A 142 -18.66 -21.19 -17.86
CA GLN A 142 -19.09 -22.51 -18.29
C GLN A 142 -20.18 -23.10 -17.38
N GLU A 143 -20.04 -22.98 -16.06
CA GLU A 143 -21.03 -23.45 -15.09
C GLU A 143 -22.38 -22.71 -15.19
N ARG A 144 -22.42 -21.52 -15.79
CA ARG A 144 -23.66 -20.76 -16.02
C ARG A 144 -24.36 -21.12 -17.33
N GLU A 145 -23.62 -21.71 -18.27
CA GLU A 145 -24.13 -22.14 -19.58
C GLU A 145 -24.68 -23.59 -19.56
N GLU A 146 -24.31 -24.39 -18.54
CA GLU A 146 -24.78 -25.76 -18.29
C GLU A 146 -26.08 -25.83 -17.46
#